data_AF-A0A1V5YGQ7-F1
#
_entry.id   AF-A0A1V5YGQ7-F1
#
_cell.length_a   1.000
_cell.length_b   1.000
_cell.length_c   1.000
_cell.angle_alpha   90.00
_cell.angle_beta   90.00
_cell.angle_gamma   90.00
#
_symmetry.space_group_name_H-M   'P 1'
#
loop_
_entity.id
_entity.type
_entity.pdbx_description
1 polymer ?
#
loop_
_entity_poly.entity_id
_entity_poly.type
_entity_poly.pdbx_seq_one_letter_code
_entity_poly.pdbx_strand_id
1 'polypeptide(L)' 'MTGEHTSLERLIRLLRGQQRNEGLTIDDMARRLGVSGAMLGMVYLGRRNPGRKFLRGVLKAYPSMTDEVHRFLLRGGR' A
#
# COMPACT_ATOMS: atom_id res chain seq x y z
N MET A 1 -25.16 3.90 3.25
CA MET A 1 -24.33 4.99 2.71
C MET A 1 -23.09 4.36 2.10
N THR A 2 -23.06 4.22 0.77
CA THR A 2 -21.94 3.65 0.01
C THR A 2 -20.81 4.68 -0.02
N GLY A 3 -19.88 4.57 0.92
CA GLY A 3 -18.73 5.48 1.00
C GLY A 3 -17.80 5.29 -0.20
N GLU A 4 -17.53 6.37 -0.93
CA GLU A 4 -16.44 6.39 -1.91
C GLU A 4 -15.12 6.15 -1.17
N HIS A 5 -14.56 4.95 -1.29
CA HIS A 5 -13.22 4.68 -0.78
C HIS A 5 -12.20 5.45 -1.61
N THR A 6 -11.37 6.24 -0.93
CA THR A 6 -10.23 6.91 -1.57
C THR A 6 -9.33 5.87 -2.27
N SER A 7 -8.62 6.27 -3.32
CA SER A 7 -7.69 5.38 -4.04
C SER A 7 -6.61 4.81 -3.12
N LEU A 8 -6.23 5.57 -2.08
CA LEU A 8 -5.31 5.13 -1.01
C LEU A 8 -5.90 4.03 -0.14
N GLU A 9 -7.13 4.20 0.37
CA GLU A 9 -7.80 3.18 1.19
C GLU A 9 -7.91 1.85 0.45
N ARG A 10 -8.24 1.91 -0.84
CA ARG A 10 -8.30 0.71 -1.69
C ARG A 10 -6.93 0.02 -1.77
N LEU A 11 -5.86 0.77 -2.00
CA LEU A 11 -4.50 0.23 -2.06
C LEU A 11 -4.08 -0.39 -0.72
N ILE A 12 -4.34 0.30 0.40
CA ILE A 12 -4.05 -0.21 1.76
C ILE A 12 -4.82 -1.51 2.02
N ARG A 13 -6.09 -1.56 1.65
CA ARG A 13 -6.93 -2.76 1.82
C ARG A 13 -6.36 -3.96 1.08
N LEU A 14 -5.89 -3.77 -0.14
CA LEU A 14 -5.27 -4.85 -0.93
C LEU A 14 -3.94 -5.31 -0.34
N LEU A 15 -3.11 -4.38 0.12
CA LEU A 15 -1.86 -4.70 0.80
C LEU A 15 -2.09 -5.48 2.10
N ARG A 16 -3.06 -5.08 2.91
CA ARG A 16 -3.48 -5.86 4.09
C ARG A 16 -4.08 -7.22 3.73
N GLY A 17 -4.73 -7.32 2.58
CA GLY A 17 -5.18 -8.59 2.00
C GLY A 17 -4.00 -9.52 1.75
N GLN A 18 -3.00 -9.08 0.98
CA GLN A 18 -1.81 -9.88 0.71
C GLN A 18 -1.03 -10.22 1.97
N GLN A 19 -0.85 -9.26 2.87
CA GLN A 19 -0.18 -9.50 4.14
C GLN A 19 -0.80 -10.68 4.91
N ARG A 20 -2.14 -10.72 4.99
CA ARG A 20 -2.85 -11.81 5.68
C ARG A 20 -2.78 -13.13 4.92
N ASN A 21 -2.96 -13.10 3.60
CA ASN A 21 -2.88 -14.30 2.76
C ASN A 21 -1.51 -14.97 2.83
N GLU A 22 -0.46 -14.18 2.99
CA GLU A 22 0.93 -14.63 3.07
C GLU A 22 1.42 -14.83 4.52
N GLY A 23 0.57 -14.57 5.53
CA GLY A 23 0.92 -14.73 6.94
C GLY A 23 2.04 -13.80 7.43
N LEU A 24 2.23 -12.64 6.79
CA LEU A 24 3.35 -11.74 7.09
C LEU A 24 3.08 -10.87 8.31
N THR A 25 4.11 -10.67 9.13
CA THR A 25 4.13 -9.56 10.09
C THR A 25 4.19 -8.22 9.36
N ILE A 26 3.93 -7.11 10.08
CA ILE A 26 4.13 -5.76 9.50
C ILE A 26 5.58 -5.58 9.06
N ASP A 27 6.55 -6.06 9.82
CA ASP A 27 7.96 -5.91 9.49
C ASP A 27 8.38 -6.76 8.30
N ASP A 28 7.84 -7.97 8.15
CA ASP A 28 8.11 -8.80 6.97
C ASP A 28 7.54 -8.19 5.69
N MET A 29 6.30 -7.67 5.76
CA MET A 29 5.68 -6.94 4.66
C MET A 29 6.50 -5.68 4.31
N ALA A 30 6.93 -4.91 5.31
CA ALA A 30 7.73 -3.71 5.10
C ALA A 30 9.07 -4.04 4.43
N ARG A 31 9.75 -5.11 4.89
CA ARG A 31 10.99 -5.62 4.28
C ARG A 31 10.78 -6.03 2.84
N ARG A 32 9.69 -6.75 2.53
CA ARG A 32 9.31 -7.14 1.16
C ARG A 32 9.07 -5.92 0.26
N LEU A 33 8.47 -4.87 0.80
CA LEU A 33 8.25 -3.60 0.09
C LEU A 33 9.49 -2.67 0.06
N GLY A 34 10.58 -3.03 0.75
CA GLY A 34 11.79 -2.21 0.81
C GLY A 34 11.64 -0.91 1.61
N VAL A 35 10.76 -0.88 2.60
CA VAL A 35 10.50 0.26 3.50
C VAL A 35 10.65 -0.14 4.97
N SER A 36 10.67 0.82 5.89
CA SER A 36 10.68 0.52 7.33
C SER A 36 9.29 0.12 7.83
N GLY A 37 9.24 -0.71 8.88
CA GLY A 37 7.99 -1.08 9.56
C GLY A 37 7.20 0.14 10.03
N ALA A 38 7.89 1.14 10.59
CA ALA A 38 7.28 2.42 10.99
C ALA A 38 6.65 3.18 9.81
N MET A 39 7.30 3.20 8.64
CA MET A 39 6.73 3.83 7.44
C MET A 39 5.47 3.07 6.99
N LEU A 40 5.51 1.74 6.92
CA LEU A 40 4.36 0.92 6.54
C LEU A 40 3.20 1.12 7.53
N GLY A 41 3.48 1.12 8.84
CA GLY A 41 2.50 1.39 9.88
C GLY A 41 1.82 2.75 9.73
N MET A 42 2.59 3.81 9.47
CA MET A 42 2.04 5.16 9.24
C MET A 42 1.15 5.23 7.99
N VAL A 43 1.52 4.54 6.90
CA VAL A 43 0.67 4.43 5.70
C VAL A 43 -0.61 3.68 6.02
N TYR A 44 -0.51 2.56 6.71
CA TYR A 44 -1.64 1.71 7.11
C TYR A 44 -2.63 2.38 8.08
N LEU A 45 -2.17 3.37 8.83
CA LEU A 45 -2.99 4.22 9.69
C LEU A 45 -3.55 5.45 8.96
N GLY A 46 -3.24 5.63 7.68
CA GLY A 46 -3.63 6.83 6.91
C GLY A 46 -2.90 8.11 7.34
N ARG A 47 -1.88 8.01 8.20
CA ARG A 47 -1.12 9.16 8.72
C ARG A 47 0.00 9.62 7.79
N ARG A 48 0.26 8.87 6.72
CA ARG A 48 1.30 9.19 5.73
C ARG A 48 0.88 8.71 4.34
N ASN A 49 1.01 9.58 3.35
CA ASN A 49 0.87 9.21 1.95
C ASN A 49 2.07 8.35 1.48
N PRO A 50 1.84 7.28 0.71
CA PRO A 50 2.90 6.44 0.17
C PRO A 50 3.69 7.21 -0.91
N GLY A 51 4.99 7.36 -0.68
CA GLY A 51 5.90 8.00 -1.64
C GLY A 51 6.36 7.05 -2.76
N ARG A 52 7.11 7.60 -3.73
CA ARG A 52 7.63 6.84 -4.89
C ARG A 52 8.36 5.55 -4.52
N LYS A 53 9.19 5.57 -3.45
CA LYS A 53 9.92 4.38 -2.99
C LYS A 53 8.97 3.26 -2.55
N PHE A 54 7.92 3.61 -1.81
CA PHE A 54 6.89 2.67 -1.37
C PHE A 54 6.16 2.07 -2.56
N LEU A 55 5.68 2.92 -3.48
CA LEU A 55 4.92 2.46 -4.65
C LEU A 55 5.76 1.56 -5.57
N ARG A 56 7.06 1.89 -5.77
CA ARG A 56 7.98 1.00 -6.48
C ARG A 56 8.14 -0.35 -5.77
N GLY A 57 8.21 -0.34 -4.44
CA GLY A 57 8.22 -1.56 -3.63
C GLY A 57 6.98 -2.42 -3.84
N VAL A 58 5.79 -1.79 -3.87
CA VAL A 58 4.52 -2.47 -4.14
C VAL A 58 4.53 -3.09 -5.54
N LEU A 59 4.89 -2.33 -6.58
CA LEU A 59 4.92 -2.85 -7.95
C LEU A 59 5.91 -4.01 -8.13
N LYS A 60 7.04 -3.96 -7.42
CA LYS A 60 8.05 -5.03 -7.46
C LYS A 60 7.57 -6.29 -6.75
N ALA A 61 6.95 -6.15 -5.58
CA ALA A 61 6.49 -7.29 -4.78
C ALA A 61 5.18 -7.90 -5.29
N TYR A 62 4.28 -7.05 -5.80
CA TYR A 62 2.93 -7.42 -6.24
C TYR A 62 2.61 -6.80 -7.61
N PRO A 63 3.15 -7.33 -8.72
CA PRO A 63 2.91 -6.80 -10.05
C PRO A 63 1.42 -6.72 -10.45
N SER A 64 0.59 -7.61 -9.88
CA SER A 64 -0.87 -7.61 -10.07
C SER A 64 -1.58 -6.37 -9.51
N MET A 65 -0.91 -5.53 -8.72
CA MET A 65 -1.47 -4.28 -8.18
C MET A 65 -1.15 -3.04 -9.03
N THR A 66 -0.65 -3.23 -10.26
CA THR A 66 -0.26 -2.12 -11.15
C THR A 66 -1.39 -1.12 -11.35
N ASP A 67 -2.59 -1.60 -11.69
CA ASP A 67 -3.75 -0.73 -11.96
C ASP A 67 -4.14 0.11 -10.75
N GLU A 68 -4.02 -0.43 -9.55
CA GLU A 68 -4.33 0.25 -8.30
C GLU A 68 -3.30 1.31 -7.94
N VAL A 69 -2.02 1.03 -8.18
CA VAL A 69 -0.96 2.04 -8.02
C VAL A 69 -1.15 3.18 -9.03
N HIS A 70 -1.47 2.86 -10.28
CA HIS A 70 -1.80 3.86 -11.30
C HIS A 70 -3.02 4.69 -10.91
N ARG A 71 -4.09 4.04 -10.44
CA ARG A 71 -5.31 4.72 -9.96
C ARG A 71 -5.02 5.63 -8.77
N PHE A 72 -4.16 5.23 -7.84
CA PHE A 72 -3.70 6.07 -6.74
C PHE A 72 -2.99 7.33 -7.25
N LEU A 73 -2.03 7.17 -8.16
CA LEU A 73 -1.27 8.29 -8.72
C LEU A 73 -2.16 9.29 -9.48
N LEU A 74 -3.10 8.80 -10.29
CA LEU A 74 -3.98 9.63 -11.11
C LEU A 74 -5.03 10.41 -10.29
N ARG A 75 -5.48 9.86 -9.16
CA ARG A 75 -6.58 10.44 -8.35
C ARG A 75 -6.13 11.30 -7.17
N GLY A 76 -4.83 11.56 -7.02
CA GLY A 76 -4.32 12.51 -6.03
C GLY A 76 -3.22 11.94 -5.15
N GLY A 77 -2.07 11.65 -5.74
CA GLY A 77 -0.81 11.50 -5.00
C GLY A 77 -0.22 12.84 -4.54
N ARG A 78 -1.05 13.71 -3.94
CA ARG A 78 -0.63 14.95 -3.26
C ARG A 78 -0.84 14.78 -1.76
#